data_AF-A0A8J5K0H5-F1
#
_entry.id   AF-A0A8J5K0H5-F1
#
_cell.length_a   1.000
_cell.length_b   1.000
_cell.length_c   1.000
_cell.angle_alpha   90.00
_cell.angle_beta   90.00
_cell.angle_gamma   90.00
#
_symmetry.space_group_name_H-M   'P 1'
#
loop_
_entity.id
_entity.type
_entity.pdbx_description
1 polymer ?
#
loop_
_entity_poly.entity_id
_entity_poly.type
_entity_poly.pdbx_seq_one_letter_code
_entity_poly.pdbx_strand_id
1 'polypeptide(L)'
;MKFSRMCSDLSCDDTIEPLDACSSNALIINDEHLVQICKKSEKSGEPAAALLGRLLILPKLYHLPSKLSTPAVEALLEFLQWHTAVMVTHVLVPVLQYCPETGEQHRDVVAHLVSECSYGYVTQMLSAIAMRVSIRDDDVQIFQLLCDHADQQSTATHKAALAFLKKTADKYKTYVKFGQCLLFVVKKMGQYIEDHESLQLIVNNHSSSLKKAIEVQMKKAKKSR
;
A
#
# COMPACT_ATOMS: atom_id res chain seq x y z
N MET A 1 -30.56 18.00 -7.59
CA MET A 1 -30.83 17.28 -6.31
C MET A 1 -30.95 15.77 -6.52
N LYS A 2 -29.85 15.06 -6.88
CA LYS A 2 -29.84 13.58 -7.03
C LYS A 2 -28.84 12.86 -6.11
N PHE A 3 -27.86 13.57 -5.52
CA PHE A 3 -26.88 12.99 -4.60
C PHE A 3 -27.48 12.56 -3.26
N SER A 4 -28.48 13.29 -2.75
CA SER A 4 -29.03 13.02 -1.41
C SER A 4 -29.80 11.70 -1.29
N ARG A 5 -30.32 11.16 -2.41
CA ARG A 5 -31.10 9.90 -2.38
C ARG A 5 -30.22 8.65 -2.46
N MET A 6 -29.01 8.73 -3.02
CA MET A 6 -28.11 7.56 -3.05
C MET A 6 -27.51 7.24 -1.67
N CYS A 7 -27.42 8.22 -0.77
CA CYS A 7 -26.91 8.02 0.59
C CYS A 7 -27.99 7.57 1.59
N SER A 8 -29.27 7.57 1.21
CA SER A 8 -30.39 7.27 2.13
C SER A 8 -30.76 5.78 2.19
N ASP A 9 -30.42 5.02 1.16
CA ASP A 9 -30.88 3.64 0.98
C ASP A 9 -29.77 2.58 1.23
N LEU A 10 -28.58 3.00 1.67
CA LEU A 10 -27.50 2.10 2.03
C LEU A 10 -27.58 1.79 3.54
N SER A 11 -28.27 0.69 3.87
CA SER A 11 -28.21 0.05 5.18
C SER A 11 -26.74 -0.18 5.58
N CYS A 12 -26.39 0.18 6.81
CA CYS A 12 -25.04 0.02 7.38
C CYS A 12 -24.56 -1.44 7.53
N ASP A 13 -25.33 -2.43 7.07
CA ASP A 13 -25.03 -3.86 7.20
C ASP A 13 -24.63 -4.54 5.87
N ASP A 14 -24.71 -3.86 4.73
CA ASP A 14 -24.21 -4.42 3.48
C ASP A 14 -22.71 -4.17 3.36
N THR A 15 -21.92 -5.11 3.89
CA THR A 15 -20.48 -5.18 3.64
C THR A 15 -20.25 -5.51 2.16
N ILE A 16 -20.31 -4.51 1.29
CA ILE A 16 -19.82 -4.61 -0.08
C ILE A 16 -18.34 -5.00 0.03
N GLU A 17 -17.99 -6.19 -0.43
CA GLU A 17 -16.60 -6.62 -0.43
C GLU A 17 -15.78 -5.67 -1.32
N PRO A 18 -14.52 -5.38 -0.97
CA PRO A 18 -13.71 -4.43 -1.75
C PRO A 18 -13.58 -4.82 -3.24
N LEU A 19 -13.71 -6.12 -3.56
CA LEU A 19 -13.73 -6.65 -4.92
C LEU A 19 -15.02 -6.30 -5.67
N ASP A 20 -16.18 -6.31 -4.99
CA ASP A 20 -17.47 -5.98 -5.59
C ASP A 20 -17.56 -4.50 -5.97
N ALA A 21 -16.99 -3.62 -5.13
CA ALA A 21 -16.87 -2.19 -5.38
C ALA A 21 -16.00 -1.86 -6.59
N CYS A 22 -15.11 -2.77 -7.01
CA CYS A 22 -14.17 -2.57 -8.11
C CYS A 22 -14.54 -3.34 -9.40
N SER A 23 -15.72 -3.98 -9.41
CA SER A 23 -16.26 -4.69 -10.57
C SER A 23 -16.53 -3.75 -11.76
N SER A 24 -16.71 -4.32 -12.97
CA SER A 24 -16.81 -3.58 -14.25
C SER A 24 -17.95 -2.55 -14.35
N ASN A 25 -18.84 -2.48 -13.36
CA ASN A 25 -19.94 -1.52 -13.27
C ASN A 25 -19.69 -0.40 -12.25
N ALA A 26 -18.50 -0.30 -11.65
CA ALA A 26 -18.18 0.73 -10.67
C ALA A 26 -18.21 2.14 -11.30
N LEU A 27 -18.76 3.10 -10.58
CA LEU A 27 -18.78 4.50 -11.01
C LEU A 27 -17.38 5.11 -10.90
N ILE A 28 -16.66 5.17 -12.01
CA ILE A 28 -15.33 5.82 -12.05
C ILE A 28 -15.53 7.33 -12.21
N ILE A 29 -15.16 8.07 -11.16
CA ILE A 29 -15.22 9.53 -11.15
C ILE A 29 -13.99 10.17 -11.82
N ASN A 30 -14.13 11.38 -12.35
CA ASN A 30 -13.00 12.17 -12.82
C ASN A 30 -12.34 12.94 -11.65
N ASP A 31 -11.21 13.58 -11.92
CA ASP A 31 -10.43 14.31 -10.90
C ASP A 31 -11.21 15.47 -10.28
N GLU A 32 -12.00 16.20 -11.07
CA GLU A 32 -12.83 17.30 -10.57
C GLU A 32 -13.88 16.80 -9.56
N HIS A 33 -14.55 15.70 -9.88
CA HIS A 33 -15.50 15.08 -8.96
C HIS A 33 -14.81 14.55 -7.70
N LEU A 34 -13.60 13.99 -7.81
CA LEU A 34 -12.82 13.55 -6.65
C LEU A 34 -12.53 14.73 -5.71
N VAL A 35 -12.07 15.86 -6.25
CA VAL A 35 -11.84 17.09 -5.48
C VAL A 35 -13.11 17.54 -4.75
N GLN A 36 -14.26 17.55 -5.45
CA GLN A 36 -15.53 17.95 -4.84
C GLN A 36 -16.00 16.98 -3.75
N ILE A 37 -15.78 15.68 -3.91
CA ILE A 37 -16.14 14.65 -2.92
C ILE A 37 -15.28 14.80 -1.67
N CYS A 38 -13.97 14.93 -1.81
CA CYS A 38 -13.05 15.09 -0.69
C CYS A 38 -13.36 16.37 0.10
N LYS A 39 -13.58 17.51 -0.57
CA LYS A 39 -13.96 18.77 0.10
C LYS A 39 -15.27 18.67 0.88
N LYS A 40 -16.27 17.94 0.37
CA LYS A 40 -17.55 17.75 1.08
C LYS A 40 -17.45 16.78 2.24
N SER A 41 -16.43 15.91 2.24
CA SER A 41 -16.24 14.89 3.26
C SER A 41 -15.76 15.43 4.61
N GLU A 42 -15.20 16.65 4.66
CA GLU A 42 -14.72 17.28 5.92
C GLU A 42 -15.77 17.23 7.05
N LYS A 43 -17.04 17.46 6.70
CA LYS A 43 -18.16 17.48 7.65
C LYS A 43 -18.91 16.14 7.76
N SER A 44 -18.44 15.11 7.07
CA SER A 44 -19.07 13.80 7.07
C SER A 44 -18.66 13.00 8.30
N GLY A 45 -19.60 12.29 8.92
CA GLY A 45 -19.27 11.28 9.92
C GLY A 45 -18.59 10.06 9.28
N GLU A 46 -17.93 9.25 10.11
CA GLU A 46 -17.15 8.09 9.67
C GLU A 46 -17.92 7.10 8.77
N PRO A 47 -19.20 6.75 9.02
CA PRO A 47 -19.95 5.85 8.11
C PRO A 47 -20.13 6.43 6.71
N ALA A 48 -20.43 7.73 6.61
CA ALA A 48 -20.58 8.40 5.33
C ALA A 48 -19.24 8.53 4.60
N ALA A 49 -18.16 8.86 5.32
CA ALA A 49 -16.81 8.88 4.75
C ALA A 49 -16.39 7.48 4.25
N ALA A 50 -16.71 6.42 4.99
CA ALA A 50 -16.45 5.04 4.57
C ALA A 50 -17.17 4.67 3.27
N LEU A 51 -18.44 5.05 3.13
CA LEU A 51 -19.17 4.85 1.87
C LEU A 51 -18.55 5.63 0.71
N LEU A 52 -18.15 6.90 0.91
CA LEU A 52 -17.45 7.69 -0.11
C LEU A 52 -16.11 7.04 -0.50
N GLY A 53 -15.36 6.58 0.49
CA GLY A 53 -14.10 5.86 0.31
C GLY A 53 -14.29 4.61 -0.54
N ARG A 54 -15.23 3.73 -0.16
CA ARG A 54 -15.46 2.45 -0.85
C ARG A 54 -16.09 2.59 -2.23
N LEU A 55 -17.04 3.50 -2.41
CA LEU A 55 -17.87 3.56 -3.62
C LEU A 55 -17.34 4.53 -4.68
N LEU A 56 -16.50 5.50 -4.31
CA LEU A 56 -16.07 6.56 -5.23
C LEU A 56 -14.55 6.69 -5.29
N ILE A 57 -13.87 6.74 -4.14
CA ILE A 57 -12.41 6.92 -4.11
C ILE A 57 -11.69 5.62 -4.49
N LEU A 58 -12.06 4.49 -3.88
CA LEU A 58 -11.48 3.19 -4.17
C LEU A 58 -11.60 2.82 -5.65
N PRO A 59 -12.77 2.89 -6.33
CA PRO A 59 -12.85 2.54 -7.75
C PRO A 59 -11.98 3.44 -8.63
N LYS A 60 -11.87 4.74 -8.30
CA LYS A 60 -10.99 5.67 -9.00
C LYS A 60 -9.51 5.30 -8.84
N LEU A 61 -9.07 4.93 -7.64
CA LEU A 61 -7.69 4.50 -7.41
C LEU A 61 -7.40 3.09 -7.91
N TYR A 62 -8.40 2.22 -7.94
CA TYR A 62 -8.28 0.86 -8.47
C TYR A 62 -8.13 0.84 -9.99
N HIS A 63 -8.83 1.75 -10.67
CA HIS A 63 -8.79 1.95 -12.12
C HIS A 63 -8.11 3.27 -12.45
N LEU A 64 -6.81 3.38 -12.17
CA LEU A 64 -6.05 4.61 -12.38
C LEU A 64 -5.36 4.60 -13.76
N PRO A 65 -5.97 5.17 -14.83
CA PRO A 65 -5.43 5.09 -16.19
C PRO A 65 -4.20 5.98 -16.41
N SER A 66 -4.04 7.01 -15.58
CA SER A 66 -2.98 8.01 -15.67
C SER A 66 -2.71 8.59 -14.29
N LYS A 67 -1.61 9.36 -14.17
CA LYS A 67 -1.33 10.12 -12.93
C LYS A 67 -2.50 11.06 -12.60
N LEU A 68 -2.81 11.18 -11.31
CA LEU A 68 -3.77 12.16 -10.83
C LEU A 68 -3.22 13.57 -11.03
N SER A 69 -4.11 14.51 -11.30
CA SER A 69 -3.78 15.93 -11.27
C SER A 69 -3.37 16.36 -9.85
N THR A 70 -2.53 17.39 -9.74
CA THR A 70 -2.10 17.93 -8.44
C THR A 70 -3.28 18.25 -7.50
N PRO A 71 -4.37 18.91 -7.96
CA PRO A 71 -5.52 19.18 -7.10
C PRO A 71 -6.22 17.90 -6.60
N ALA A 72 -6.22 16.83 -7.41
CA ALA A 72 -6.79 15.55 -7.00
C ALA A 72 -5.92 14.85 -5.93
N VAL A 73 -4.60 14.95 -6.01
CA VAL A 73 -3.70 14.45 -4.96
C VAL A 73 -3.86 15.25 -3.68
N GLU A 74 -3.91 16.58 -3.75
CA GLU A 74 -4.17 17.46 -2.61
C GLU A 74 -5.49 17.11 -1.93
N ALA A 75 -6.55 16.89 -2.72
CA ALA A 75 -7.86 16.48 -2.21
C ALA A 75 -7.83 15.11 -1.49
N LEU A 76 -7.02 14.15 -1.95
CA LEU A 76 -6.85 12.86 -1.27
C LEU A 76 -6.08 13.01 0.04
N LEU A 77 -5.06 13.87 0.09
CA LEU A 77 -4.31 14.19 1.31
C LEU A 77 -5.21 14.85 2.34
N GLU A 78 -5.98 15.83 1.89
CA GLU A 78 -7.07 16.45 2.63
C GLU A 78 -8.01 15.37 3.21
N PHE A 79 -8.60 14.50 2.39
CA PHE A 79 -9.45 13.40 2.86
C PHE A 79 -8.75 12.49 3.89
N LEU A 80 -7.50 12.14 3.65
CA LEU A 80 -6.68 11.34 4.57
C LEU A 80 -6.51 12.04 5.92
N GLN A 81 -6.39 13.36 5.95
CA GLN A 81 -6.22 14.13 7.18
C GLN A 81 -7.47 14.08 8.06
N TRP A 82 -8.67 14.20 7.47
CA TRP A 82 -9.92 14.12 8.25
C TRP A 82 -10.34 12.68 8.56
N HIS A 83 -10.08 11.75 7.63
CA HIS A 83 -10.60 10.38 7.66
C HIS A 83 -9.50 9.34 7.45
N THR A 84 -8.42 9.41 8.23
CA THR A 84 -7.22 8.57 8.05
C THR A 84 -7.54 7.08 8.05
N ALA A 85 -8.29 6.63 9.06
CA ALA A 85 -8.68 5.23 9.19
C ALA A 85 -9.46 4.74 7.96
N VAL A 86 -10.37 5.55 7.45
CA VAL A 86 -11.18 5.22 6.26
C VAL A 86 -10.30 5.14 5.02
N MET A 87 -9.47 6.15 4.76
CA MET A 87 -8.58 6.15 3.59
C MET A 87 -7.68 4.91 3.60
N VAL A 88 -7.10 4.56 4.75
CA VAL A 88 -6.20 3.41 4.82
C VAL A 88 -6.97 2.11 4.67
N THR A 89 -8.00 1.88 5.49
CA THR A 89 -8.67 0.57 5.58
C THR A 89 -9.62 0.27 4.44
N HIS A 90 -10.29 1.28 3.89
CA HIS A 90 -11.31 1.12 2.86
C HIS A 90 -10.85 1.50 1.46
N VAL A 91 -9.68 2.12 1.33
CA VAL A 91 -9.14 2.53 0.02
C VAL A 91 -7.77 1.92 -0.22
N LEU A 92 -6.74 2.32 0.55
CA LEU A 92 -5.36 1.94 0.27
C LEU A 92 -5.09 0.46 0.49
N VAL A 93 -5.56 -0.13 1.60
CA VAL A 93 -5.42 -1.56 1.86
C VAL A 93 -6.05 -2.39 0.73
N PRO A 94 -7.31 -2.14 0.32
CA PRO A 94 -7.87 -2.81 -0.85
C PRO A 94 -7.09 -2.65 -2.15
N VAL A 95 -6.61 -1.44 -2.47
CA VAL A 95 -5.78 -1.21 -3.67
C VAL A 95 -4.51 -2.06 -3.63
N LEU A 96 -3.80 -2.04 -2.51
CA LEU A 96 -2.54 -2.77 -2.32
C LEU A 96 -2.74 -4.29 -2.33
N GLN A 97 -3.87 -4.77 -1.82
CA GLN A 97 -4.13 -6.20 -1.70
C GLN A 97 -4.74 -6.81 -2.97
N TYR A 98 -5.63 -6.09 -3.67
CA TYR A 98 -6.51 -6.67 -4.68
C TYR A 98 -6.43 -6.05 -6.08
N CYS A 99 -5.93 -4.82 -6.24
CA CYS A 99 -5.85 -4.20 -7.57
C CYS A 99 -5.03 -5.09 -8.52
N PRO A 100 -5.52 -5.53 -9.69
CA PRO A 100 -4.79 -6.46 -10.56
C PRO A 100 -3.60 -5.80 -11.28
N GLU A 101 -3.66 -4.48 -11.45
CA GLU A 101 -2.73 -3.72 -12.29
C GLU A 101 -2.20 -2.50 -11.55
N THR A 102 -1.32 -2.75 -10.57
CA THR A 102 -0.48 -1.68 -10.01
C THR A 102 0.52 -1.19 -11.05
N GLY A 103 0.73 0.13 -11.03
CA GLY A 103 1.58 0.86 -11.97
C GLY A 103 2.25 2.05 -11.28
N GLU A 104 3.07 2.78 -12.02
CA GLU A 104 3.79 3.97 -11.53
C GLU A 104 2.86 5.00 -10.87
N GLN A 105 1.67 5.21 -11.45
CA GLN A 105 0.66 6.12 -10.94
C GLN A 105 0.16 5.73 -9.54
N HIS A 106 0.07 4.42 -9.24
CA HIS A 106 -0.31 3.94 -7.92
C HIS A 106 0.83 4.17 -6.92
N ARG A 107 2.08 3.91 -7.33
CA ARG A 107 3.26 4.19 -6.52
C ARG A 107 3.35 5.66 -6.16
N ASP A 108 3.10 6.54 -7.11
CA ASP A 108 3.15 7.99 -6.88
C ASP A 108 2.05 8.42 -5.89
N VAL A 109 0.82 7.91 -6.01
CA VAL A 109 -0.25 8.19 -5.03
C VAL A 109 0.11 7.68 -3.63
N VAL A 110 0.60 6.44 -3.52
CA VAL A 110 1.02 5.88 -2.23
C VAL A 110 2.17 6.69 -1.63
N ALA A 111 3.11 7.19 -2.44
CA ALA A 111 4.22 8.02 -1.96
C ALA A 111 3.77 9.31 -1.30
N HIS A 112 2.74 9.97 -1.85
CA HIS A 112 2.19 11.18 -1.23
C HIS A 112 1.40 10.83 0.05
N LEU A 113 0.59 9.77 0.04
CA LEU A 113 -0.29 9.48 1.17
C LEU A 113 0.42 8.84 2.36
N VAL A 114 1.50 8.06 2.12
CA VAL A 114 2.20 7.35 3.19
C VAL A 114 3.00 8.29 4.10
N SER A 115 3.45 9.45 3.60
CA SER A 115 4.19 10.43 4.42
C SER A 115 3.37 11.00 5.57
N GLU A 116 2.05 11.06 5.39
CA GLU A 116 1.10 11.58 6.38
C GLU A 116 0.50 10.48 7.28
N CYS A 117 0.87 9.21 7.06
CA CYS A 117 0.33 8.08 7.83
C CYS A 117 1.14 7.79 9.09
N SER A 118 0.45 7.41 10.17
CA SER A 118 1.11 6.84 11.34
C SER A 118 1.73 5.46 11.02
N TYR A 119 2.75 5.07 11.77
CA TYR A 119 3.43 3.79 11.59
C TYR A 119 2.51 2.57 11.62
N GLY A 120 1.44 2.61 12.42
CA GLY A 120 0.44 1.53 12.50
C GLY A 120 -0.28 1.32 11.16
N TYR A 121 -0.70 2.40 10.52
CA TYR A 121 -1.34 2.33 9.19
C TYR A 121 -0.36 1.89 8.10
N VAL A 122 0.90 2.33 8.15
CA VAL A 122 1.93 1.85 7.22
C VAL A 122 2.16 0.35 7.37
N THR A 123 2.17 -0.16 8.61
CA THR A 123 2.28 -1.60 8.89
C THR A 123 1.09 -2.38 8.33
N GLN A 124 -0.11 -1.81 8.39
CA GLN A 124 -1.31 -2.41 7.80
C GLN A 124 -1.20 -2.48 6.27
N MET A 125 -0.73 -1.42 5.62
CA MET A 125 -0.48 -1.38 4.18
C MET A 125 0.61 -2.38 3.75
N LEU A 126 1.69 -2.52 4.54
CA LEU A 126 2.72 -3.54 4.32
C LEU A 126 2.15 -4.96 4.38
N SER A 127 1.28 -5.21 5.34
CA SER A 127 0.61 -6.51 5.48
C SER A 127 -0.30 -6.80 4.28
N ALA A 128 -1.02 -5.78 3.80
CA ALA A 128 -1.90 -5.88 2.64
C ALA A 128 -1.15 -6.25 1.35
N ILE A 129 -0.03 -5.55 1.04
CA ILE A 129 0.75 -5.86 -0.15
C ILE A 129 1.47 -7.22 -0.07
N ALA A 130 1.83 -7.68 1.14
CA ALA A 130 2.40 -9.02 1.36
C ALA A 130 1.39 -10.14 1.08
N MET A 131 0.09 -9.89 1.29
CA MET A 131 -1.01 -10.83 1.05
C MET A 131 -1.42 -10.95 -0.43
N ARG A 132 -1.04 -9.99 -1.26
CA ARG A 132 -1.41 -9.87 -2.68
C ARG A 132 -1.05 -11.13 -3.46
N VAL A 133 -1.99 -11.69 -4.22
CA VAL A 133 -1.81 -13.01 -4.90
C VAL A 133 -0.64 -13.01 -5.88
N SER A 134 -0.56 -12.00 -6.74
CA SER A 134 0.48 -11.85 -7.76
C SER A 134 1.28 -10.57 -7.55
N ILE A 135 2.60 -10.68 -7.55
CA ILE A 135 3.54 -9.55 -7.35
C ILE A 135 4.06 -9.06 -8.71
N ARG A 136 3.92 -7.76 -8.96
CA ARG A 136 4.41 -7.01 -10.12
C ARG A 136 5.65 -6.18 -9.75
N ASP A 137 6.34 -5.66 -10.75
CA ASP A 137 7.54 -4.81 -10.57
C ASP A 137 7.27 -3.55 -9.75
N ASP A 138 6.10 -2.93 -9.92
CA ASP A 138 5.71 -1.74 -9.16
C ASP A 138 5.33 -2.07 -7.72
N ASP A 139 4.86 -3.30 -7.45
CA ASP A 139 4.61 -3.76 -6.07
C ASP A 139 5.90 -3.81 -5.26
N VAL A 140 7.03 -4.18 -5.88
CA VAL A 140 8.35 -4.17 -5.22
C VAL A 140 8.76 -2.75 -4.81
N GLN A 141 8.49 -1.76 -5.67
CA GLN A 141 8.80 -0.36 -5.40
C GLN A 141 7.86 0.23 -4.34
N ILE A 142 6.56 -0.06 -4.42
CA ILE A 142 5.57 0.34 -3.41
C ILE A 142 5.93 -0.28 -2.06
N PHE A 143 6.26 -1.57 -2.03
CA PHE A 143 6.68 -2.25 -0.81
C PHE A 143 7.93 -1.60 -0.19
N GLN A 144 8.96 -1.28 -1.00
CA GLN A 144 10.15 -0.59 -0.50
C GLN A 144 9.80 0.78 0.11
N LEU A 145 8.93 1.55 -0.55
CA LEU A 145 8.44 2.84 -0.06
C LEU A 145 7.71 2.69 1.29
N LEU A 146 6.84 1.69 1.42
CA LEU A 146 6.15 1.41 2.68
C LEU A 146 7.14 1.00 3.78
N CYS A 147 8.15 0.18 3.47
CA CYS A 147 9.22 -0.13 4.43
C CYS A 147 10.01 1.12 4.83
N ASP A 148 10.09 2.13 3.97
CA ASP A 148 10.75 3.39 4.31
C ASP A 148 9.97 4.18 5.37
N HIS A 149 8.66 4.03 5.41
CA HIS A 149 7.79 4.78 6.33
C HIS A 149 7.30 3.93 7.50
N ALA A 150 7.69 2.67 7.61
CA ALA A 150 7.24 1.77 8.66
C ALA A 150 8.07 1.87 9.94
N ASP A 151 7.45 1.55 11.07
CA ASP A 151 8.16 1.39 12.34
C ASP A 151 9.05 0.15 12.28
N GLN A 152 10.35 0.39 12.42
CA GLN A 152 11.40 -0.62 12.36
C GLN A 152 11.50 -1.45 13.63
N GLN A 153 10.83 -1.09 14.72
CA GLN A 153 10.83 -1.85 15.97
C GLN A 153 9.63 -2.81 16.06
N SER A 154 8.57 -2.55 15.29
CA SER A 154 7.37 -3.37 15.27
C SER A 154 7.61 -4.76 14.68
N THR A 155 7.38 -5.80 15.48
CA THR A 155 7.41 -7.20 15.05
C THR A 155 6.42 -7.47 13.91
N ALA A 156 5.28 -6.77 13.88
CA ALA A 156 4.30 -6.91 12.80
C ALA A 156 4.87 -6.42 11.46
N THR A 157 5.61 -5.31 11.47
CA THR A 157 6.35 -4.80 10.29
C THR A 157 7.33 -5.84 9.78
N HIS A 158 8.12 -6.47 10.66
CA HIS A 158 9.11 -7.48 10.27
C HIS A 158 8.46 -8.71 9.65
N LYS A 159 7.36 -9.19 10.25
CA LYS A 159 6.61 -10.33 9.74
C LYS A 159 6.04 -10.04 8.35
N ALA A 160 5.42 -8.88 8.17
CA ALA A 160 4.90 -8.46 6.87
C ALA A 160 6.01 -8.31 5.82
N ALA A 161 7.13 -7.68 6.19
CA ALA A 161 8.27 -7.50 5.30
C ALA A 161 8.88 -8.83 4.86
N LEU A 162 9.10 -9.75 5.80
CA LEU A 162 9.65 -11.06 5.49
C LEU A 162 8.68 -11.91 4.67
N ALA A 163 7.37 -11.83 4.93
CA ALA A 163 6.36 -12.53 4.14
C ALA A 163 6.38 -12.08 2.66
N PHE A 164 6.44 -10.77 2.41
CA PHE A 164 6.57 -10.22 1.06
C PHE A 164 7.87 -10.69 0.39
N LEU A 165 9.00 -10.59 1.08
CA LEU A 165 10.30 -11.01 0.53
C LEU A 165 10.34 -12.50 0.19
N LYS A 166 9.84 -13.37 1.08
CA LYS A 166 9.74 -14.83 0.84
C LYS A 166 8.98 -15.13 -0.43
N LYS A 167 7.80 -14.51 -0.59
CA LYS A 167 6.93 -14.69 -1.75
C LYS A 167 7.55 -14.21 -3.05
N THR A 168 8.36 -13.15 -2.98
CA THR A 168 8.91 -12.46 -4.15
C THR A 168 10.26 -13.04 -4.59
N ALA A 169 11.01 -13.65 -3.66
CA ALA A 169 12.40 -14.07 -3.85
C ALA A 169 12.63 -14.96 -5.07
N ASP A 170 11.82 -16.00 -5.26
CA ASP A 170 12.04 -16.98 -6.33
C ASP A 170 11.80 -16.39 -7.72
N LYS A 171 10.72 -15.60 -7.87
CA LYS A 171 10.37 -14.94 -9.12
C LYS A 171 11.37 -13.86 -9.52
N TYR A 172 11.93 -13.14 -8.54
CA TYR A 172 12.75 -11.95 -8.78
C TYR A 172 14.23 -12.11 -8.37
N LYS A 173 14.73 -13.35 -8.30
CA LYS A 173 16.11 -13.65 -7.83
C LYS A 173 17.23 -12.96 -8.62
N THR A 174 17.04 -12.63 -9.89
CA THR A 174 17.99 -11.88 -10.73
C THR A 174 17.64 -10.40 -10.89
N TYR A 175 16.48 -9.97 -10.40
CA TYR A 175 15.95 -8.63 -10.66
C TYR A 175 16.63 -7.58 -9.79
N VAL A 176 17.21 -6.56 -10.43
CA VAL A 176 18.02 -5.55 -9.73
C VAL A 176 17.18 -4.71 -8.77
N LYS A 177 15.95 -4.29 -9.13
CA LYS A 177 15.11 -3.51 -8.22
C LYS A 177 14.71 -4.32 -6.98
N PHE A 178 14.45 -5.61 -7.14
CA PHE A 178 14.25 -6.50 -5.98
C PHE A 178 15.52 -6.60 -5.13
N GLY A 179 16.70 -6.68 -5.75
CA GLY A 179 17.98 -6.62 -5.01
C GLY A 179 18.17 -5.32 -4.23
N GLN A 180 17.76 -4.17 -4.78
CA GLN A 180 17.78 -2.87 -4.09
C GLN A 180 16.82 -2.86 -2.90
N CYS A 181 15.60 -3.36 -3.09
CA CYS A 181 14.61 -3.53 -2.05
C CYS A 181 15.11 -4.45 -0.93
N LEU A 182 15.66 -5.62 -1.26
CA LEU A 182 16.23 -6.56 -0.30
C LEU A 182 17.40 -5.94 0.48
N LEU A 183 18.30 -5.25 -0.20
CA LEU A 183 19.40 -4.51 0.45
C LEU A 183 18.86 -3.46 1.43
N PHE A 184 17.81 -2.74 1.03
CA PHE A 184 17.17 -1.72 1.85
C PHE A 184 16.57 -2.33 3.11
N VAL A 185 15.77 -3.39 2.99
CA VAL A 185 15.15 -4.06 4.15
C VAL A 185 16.22 -4.62 5.09
N VAL A 186 17.27 -5.26 4.57
CA VAL A 186 18.36 -5.79 5.41
C VAL A 186 19.07 -4.67 6.16
N LYS A 187 19.34 -3.52 5.53
CA LYS A 187 19.96 -2.36 6.21
C LYS A 187 19.06 -1.77 7.28
N LYS A 188 17.77 -1.62 6.98
CA LYS A 188 16.83 -0.86 7.80
C LYS A 188 16.25 -1.69 8.94
N MET A 189 15.89 -2.93 8.67
CA MET A 189 15.16 -3.79 9.60
C MET A 189 15.89 -5.10 9.92
N GLY A 190 17.00 -5.41 9.24
CA GLY A 190 17.63 -6.72 9.29
C GLY A 190 18.07 -7.16 10.68
N GLN A 191 18.43 -6.24 11.59
CA GLN A 191 18.81 -6.57 12.97
C GLN A 191 17.61 -6.90 13.87
N TYR A 192 16.41 -6.45 13.50
CA TYR A 192 15.19 -6.63 14.28
C TYR A 192 14.36 -7.84 13.81
N ILE A 193 14.59 -8.34 12.58
CA ILE A 193 13.91 -9.52 12.04
C ILE A 193 14.38 -10.77 12.80
N GLU A 194 13.47 -11.41 13.53
CA GLU A 194 13.78 -12.61 14.33
C GLU A 194 14.15 -13.83 13.48
N ASP A 195 13.40 -14.09 12.40
CA ASP A 195 13.60 -15.20 11.46
C ASP A 195 14.72 -14.89 10.46
N HIS A 196 15.95 -14.83 10.98
CA HIS A 196 17.16 -14.56 10.20
C HIS A 196 17.50 -15.70 9.23
N GLU A 197 17.15 -16.94 9.55
CA GLU A 197 17.45 -18.08 8.67
C GLU A 197 16.73 -17.94 7.33
N SER A 198 15.46 -17.57 7.38
CA SER A 198 14.70 -17.28 6.16
C SER A 198 15.25 -16.07 5.41
N LEU A 199 15.58 -14.99 6.12
CA LEU A 199 16.17 -13.82 5.49
C LEU A 199 17.51 -14.16 4.82
N GLN A 200 18.36 -14.96 5.47
CA GLN A 200 19.63 -15.44 4.93
C GLN A 200 19.42 -16.34 3.70
N LEU A 201 18.41 -17.22 3.72
CA LEU A 201 18.08 -18.06 2.58
C LEU A 201 17.68 -17.22 1.35
N ILE A 202 16.86 -16.18 1.54
CA ILE A 202 16.48 -15.23 0.48
C ILE A 202 17.73 -14.56 -0.10
N VAL A 203 18.62 -14.07 0.76
CA VAL A 203 19.89 -13.43 0.33
C VAL A 203 20.78 -14.40 -0.43
N ASN A 204 20.90 -15.64 0.03
CA ASN A 204 21.73 -16.67 -0.60
C ASN A 204 21.21 -17.05 -2.00
N ASN A 205 19.89 -17.10 -2.16
CA ASN A 205 19.22 -17.45 -3.41
C ASN A 205 19.18 -16.28 -4.41
N HIS A 206 19.38 -15.04 -3.94
CA HIS A 206 19.50 -13.89 -4.82
C HIS A 206 20.81 -13.93 -5.63
N SER A 207 20.76 -13.52 -6.89
CA SER A 207 21.85 -13.66 -7.85
C SER A 207 22.10 -12.42 -8.71
N SER A 208 21.54 -11.25 -8.36
CA SER A 208 21.89 -9.99 -9.02
C SER A 208 23.29 -9.50 -8.63
N SER A 209 23.75 -8.44 -9.30
CA SER A 209 25.00 -7.72 -8.98
C SER A 209 25.05 -7.19 -7.55
N LEU A 210 23.92 -7.07 -6.85
CA LEU A 210 23.82 -6.57 -5.48
C LEU A 210 24.07 -7.63 -4.41
N LYS A 211 24.16 -8.92 -4.76
CA LYS A 211 24.29 -10.03 -3.79
C LYS A 211 25.37 -9.77 -2.74
N LYS A 212 26.60 -9.45 -3.16
CA LYS A 212 27.72 -9.20 -2.24
C LYS A 212 27.44 -8.05 -1.28
N ALA A 213 26.80 -6.98 -1.75
CA ALA A 213 26.45 -5.84 -0.91
C ALA A 213 25.41 -6.23 0.14
N ILE A 214 24.43 -7.05 -0.23
CA ILE A 214 23.38 -7.56 0.67
C ILE A 214 23.99 -8.47 1.73
N GLU A 215 24.85 -9.43 1.34
CA GLU A 215 25.55 -10.32 2.27
C GLU A 215 26.40 -9.56 3.30
N VAL A 216 27.08 -8.48 2.89
CA VAL A 216 27.84 -7.62 3.80
C VAL A 216 26.93 -6.97 4.83
N GLN A 217 25.77 -6.45 4.42
CA GLN A 217 24.82 -5.83 5.35
C GLN A 217 24.17 -6.86 6.27
N MET A 218 23.87 -8.06 5.77
CA MET A 218 23.35 -9.16 6.58
C MET A 218 24.32 -9.56 7.69
N LYS A 219 25.62 -9.64 7.38
CA LYS A 219 26.67 -9.88 8.39
C LYS A 219 26.77 -8.77 9.43
N LYS A 220 26.51 -7.50 9.06
CA LYS A 220 26.50 -6.37 10.00
C LYS A 220 25.29 -6.45 10.94
N ALA A 221 24.10 -6.68 10.39
CA ALA A 221 22.87 -6.84 11.17
C ALA A 221 23.00 -7.94 12.24
N LYS A 222 23.65 -9.06 11.90
CA LYS A 222 23.92 -10.16 12.86
C LYS A 222 24.87 -9.77 14.00
N LYS A 223 25.81 -8.84 13.79
CA LYS A 223 26.78 -8.41 14.80
C LYS A 223 26.24 -7.34 15.76
N SER A 224 25.19 -6.62 15.35
CA SER A 224 24.56 -5.56 16.14
C SER A 224 23.53 -6.08 17.15
N ARG A 225 23.28 -7.40 17.16
CA ARG A 225 22.40 -8.11 18.07
C ARG A 225 23.21 -8.74 19.20
#